data_AF-A0A9J6H7U3-F1
#
_entry.id   AF-A0A9J6H7U3-F1
#
_cell.length_a   1.000
_cell.length_b   1.000
_cell.length_c   1.000
_cell.angle_alpha   90.00
_cell.angle_beta   90.00
_cell.angle_gamma   90.00
#
_symmetry.space_group_name_H-M   'P 1'
#
loop_
_entity.id
_entity.type
_entity.pdbx_description
1 polymer ?
#
loop_
_entity_poly.entity_id
_entity_poly.type
_entity_poly.pdbx_seq_one_letter_code
_entity_poly.pdbx_strand_id
1 'polypeptide(L)'
;MPHHAFCALFTALVLPVLKYCSTIWSPHQIDLQKRLESVQRKASKTALHIMDRTTKLPYEERLQTLRWSRLDGRRLFSRRVLLYKFLHSDCPIPEGYLRRSRRDPLRLEQRLASTTSASYSLFIQAPELWNSLPVGARRAQSVGEFKDLVWYRDV
;
A
#
# COMPACT_ATOMS: atom_id res chain seq x y z
N MET A 1 8.05 -19.01 23.03
CA MET A 1 8.59 -18.15 21.97
C MET A 1 8.40 -16.69 22.38
N PRO A 2 9.46 -15.84 22.37
CA PRO A 2 9.35 -14.45 22.83
C PRO A 2 8.60 -13.57 21.81
N HIS A 3 7.92 -12.51 22.29
CA HIS A 3 7.02 -11.69 21.47
C HIS A 3 7.75 -11.02 20.28
N HIS A 4 8.96 -10.50 20.51
CA HIS A 4 9.75 -9.82 19.49
C HIS A 4 10.14 -10.77 18.34
N ALA A 5 10.48 -12.03 18.66
CA ALA A 5 10.77 -13.04 17.66
C ALA A 5 9.53 -13.37 16.82
N PHE A 6 8.34 -13.34 17.42
CA PHE A 6 7.09 -13.54 16.68
C PHE A 6 6.86 -12.42 15.67
N CYS A 7 7.02 -11.19 16.11
CA CYS A 7 6.89 -10.04 15.22
C CYS A 7 7.92 -10.08 14.08
N ALA A 8 9.17 -10.44 14.38
CA ALA A 8 10.21 -10.60 13.37
C ALA A 8 9.88 -11.69 12.35
N LEU A 9 9.47 -12.88 12.79
CA LEU A 9 9.10 -13.96 11.87
C LEU A 9 7.86 -13.62 11.04
N PHE A 10 6.84 -13.01 11.63
CA PHE A 10 5.66 -12.58 10.89
C PHE A 10 6.02 -11.57 9.79
N THR A 11 6.83 -10.56 10.12
CA THR A 11 7.24 -9.52 9.16
C THR A 11 8.21 -10.03 8.10
N ALA A 12 9.06 -11.00 8.41
CA ALA A 12 10.02 -11.57 7.47
C ALA A 12 9.44 -12.63 6.54
N LEU A 13 8.47 -13.44 7.02
CA LEU A 13 7.98 -14.61 6.27
C LEU A 13 6.55 -14.43 5.75
N VAL A 14 5.64 -13.90 6.58
CA VAL A 14 4.21 -13.84 6.23
C VAL A 14 3.88 -12.55 5.49
N LEU A 15 4.38 -11.43 5.99
CA LEU A 15 4.07 -10.12 5.41
C LEU A 15 4.50 -9.96 3.94
N PRO A 16 5.66 -10.50 3.49
CA PRO A 16 6.02 -10.45 2.07
C PRO A 16 5.04 -11.20 1.18
N VAL A 17 4.54 -12.35 1.64
CA VAL A 17 3.52 -13.14 0.91
C VAL A 17 2.21 -12.37 0.79
N LEU A 18 1.77 -11.70 1.87
CA LEU A 18 0.56 -10.86 1.85
C LEU A 18 0.69 -9.62 0.96
N LYS A 19 1.92 -9.14 0.74
CA LYS A 19 2.24 -8.00 -0.13
C LYS A 19 2.56 -8.42 -1.56
N TYR A 20 2.73 -9.71 -1.81
CA TYR A 20 3.09 -10.20 -3.13
C TYR A 20 2.02 -9.80 -4.16
N CYS A 21 2.46 -9.31 -5.32
CA CYS A 21 1.61 -8.77 -6.39
C CYS A 21 0.66 -7.62 -5.99
N SER A 22 0.70 -7.10 -4.75
CA SER A 22 -0.28 -6.12 -4.28
C SER A 22 -0.17 -4.75 -4.96
N THR A 23 0.97 -4.50 -5.61
CA THR A 23 1.23 -3.31 -6.42
C THR A 23 0.41 -3.31 -7.71
N ILE A 24 0.22 -4.46 -8.34
CA ILE A 24 -0.53 -4.58 -9.59
C ILE A 24 -1.98 -4.93 -9.29
N TRP A 25 -2.18 -5.96 -8.47
CA TRP A 25 -3.48 -6.48 -8.10
C TRP A 25 -3.83 -6.12 -6.65
N SER A 26 -4.85 -5.28 -6.46
CA SER A 26 -5.44 -5.02 -5.15
C SER A 26 -6.93 -5.30 -5.25
N PRO A 27 -7.49 -6.24 -4.46
CA PRO A 27 -8.90 -6.56 -4.54
C PRO A 27 -9.73 -5.36 -4.11
N HIS A 28 -10.82 -5.10 -4.81
CA HIS A 28 -11.78 -4.04 -4.46
C HIS A 28 -12.92 -4.57 -3.60
N GLN A 29 -13.15 -5.89 -3.65
CA GLN A 29 -14.15 -6.57 -2.85
C GLN A 29 -13.77 -6.48 -1.38
N ILE A 30 -14.65 -5.86 -0.60
CA ILE A 30 -14.47 -5.65 0.84
C ILE A 30 -14.20 -6.99 1.56
N ASP A 31 -14.84 -8.08 1.13
CA ASP A 31 -14.65 -9.40 1.76
C ASP A 31 -13.26 -9.98 1.52
N LEU A 32 -12.69 -9.78 0.34
CA LEU A 32 -11.31 -10.19 0.06
C LEU A 32 -10.31 -9.34 0.85
N GLN A 33 -10.55 -8.03 0.95
CA GLN A 33 -9.73 -7.14 1.77
C GLN A 33 -9.80 -7.54 3.25
N LYS A 34 -11.00 -7.83 3.78
CA LYS A 34 -11.20 -8.33 5.16
C LYS A 34 -10.52 -9.67 5.38
N ARG A 35 -10.58 -10.58 4.41
CA ARG A 35 -9.89 -11.89 4.46
C ARG A 35 -8.38 -11.72 4.55
N LEU A 36 -7.78 -10.84 3.73
CA LEU A 36 -6.36 -10.52 3.82
C LEU A 36 -6.00 -9.90 5.19
N GLU A 37 -6.78 -8.90 5.63
CA GLU A 37 -6.57 -8.22 6.91
C GLU A 37 -6.75 -9.18 8.10
N SER A 38 -7.59 -10.20 7.97
CA SER A 38 -7.82 -11.20 9.03
C SER A 38 -6.54 -11.93 9.44
N VAL A 39 -5.59 -12.11 8.52
CA VAL A 39 -4.29 -12.74 8.80
C VAL A 39 -3.49 -11.86 9.76
N GLN A 40 -3.38 -10.57 9.45
CA GLN A 40 -2.70 -9.60 10.33
C GLN A 40 -3.45 -9.39 11.65
N ARG A 41 -4.80 -9.41 11.64
CA ARG A 41 -5.63 -9.34 12.86
C ARG A 41 -5.39 -10.52 13.80
N LYS A 42 -5.23 -11.72 13.27
CA LYS A 42 -4.87 -12.91 14.06
C LYS A 42 -3.45 -12.80 14.58
N ALA A 43 -2.49 -12.47 13.72
CA ALA A 43 -1.09 -12.31 14.11
C ALA A 43 -0.88 -11.26 15.20
N SER A 44 -1.51 -10.08 15.08
CA SER A 44 -1.44 -9.02 16.09
C SER A 44 -2.08 -9.44 17.42
N LYS A 45 -3.16 -10.24 17.39
CA LYS A 45 -3.77 -10.81 18.60
C LYS A 45 -2.80 -11.76 19.28
N THR A 46 -2.19 -12.67 18.51
CA THR A 46 -1.21 -13.64 19.03
C THR A 46 0.02 -12.94 19.59
N ALA A 47 0.57 -11.96 18.88
CA ALA A 47 1.74 -11.19 19.32
C ALA A 47 1.50 -10.52 20.68
N LEU A 48 0.34 -9.88 20.87
CA LEU A 48 -0.01 -9.29 22.16
C LEU A 48 -0.28 -10.32 23.23
N HIS A 49 -0.95 -11.42 22.93
CA HIS A 49 -1.20 -12.46 23.92
C HIS A 49 0.09 -13.12 24.43
N ILE A 50 1.15 -13.17 23.59
CA ILE A 50 2.49 -13.59 24.00
C ILE A 50 3.14 -12.56 24.94
N MET A 51 2.88 -11.27 24.73
CA MET A 51 3.41 -10.17 25.56
C MET A 51 2.67 -10.05 26.90
N ASP A 52 1.34 -10.01 26.87
CA ASP A 52 0.45 -10.00 28.01
C ASP A 52 -0.86 -10.74 27.67
N ARG A 53 -1.17 -11.77 28.46
CA ARG A 53 -2.33 -12.64 28.24
C ARG A 53 -3.66 -11.97 28.58
N THR A 54 -3.64 -10.91 29.40
CA THR A 54 -4.84 -10.25 29.92
C THR A 54 -5.29 -9.07 29.06
N THR A 55 -4.36 -8.48 28.31
CA THR A 55 -4.60 -7.33 27.45
C THR A 55 -5.60 -7.65 26.32
N LYS A 56 -6.72 -6.93 26.30
CA LYS A 56 -7.74 -6.97 25.23
C LYS A 56 -7.86 -5.59 24.58
N LEU A 57 -7.06 -5.36 23.54
CA LEU A 57 -7.08 -4.09 22.79
C LEU A 57 -7.85 -4.23 21.46
N PRO A 58 -8.55 -3.18 21.01
CA PRO A 58 -9.11 -3.11 19.67
C PRO A 58 -8.01 -3.13 18.61
N TYR A 59 -8.34 -3.53 17.38
CA TYR A 59 -7.33 -3.82 16.34
C TYR A 59 -6.33 -2.68 16.08
N GLU A 60 -6.80 -1.44 16.07
CA GLU A 60 -5.94 -0.27 15.81
C GLU A 60 -4.90 -0.04 16.91
N GLU A 61 -5.32 -0.13 18.17
CA GLU A 61 -4.41 -0.01 19.32
C GLU A 61 -3.39 -1.15 19.34
N ARG A 62 -3.78 -2.36 18.88
CA ARG A 62 -2.84 -3.47 18.72
C ARG A 62 -1.76 -3.15 17.68
N LEU A 63 -2.16 -2.58 16.56
CA LEU A 63 -1.25 -2.13 15.50
C LEU A 63 -0.30 -1.04 15.99
N GLN A 64 -0.80 -0.05 16.73
CA GLN A 64 0.03 1.00 17.33
C GLN A 64 1.05 0.43 18.32
N THR A 65 0.60 -0.46 19.22
CA THR A 65 1.47 -1.12 20.22
C THR A 65 2.59 -1.92 19.55
N LEU A 66 2.27 -2.63 18.46
CA LEU A 66 3.23 -3.43 17.69
C LEU A 66 4.01 -2.61 16.65
N ARG A 67 3.70 -1.32 16.47
CA ARG A 67 4.20 -0.45 15.40
C ARG A 67 3.98 -1.04 14.00
N TRP A 68 2.85 -1.71 13.80
CA TRP A 68 2.45 -2.25 12.50
C TRP A 68 1.47 -1.31 11.82
N SER A 69 1.63 -1.09 10.51
CA SER A 69 0.58 -0.48 9.69
C SER A 69 -0.36 -1.53 9.11
N ARG A 70 -1.62 -1.14 8.86
CA ARG A 70 -2.64 -1.97 8.20
C ARG A 70 -2.19 -2.41 6.80
N LEU A 71 -2.71 -3.54 6.30
CA LEU A 71 -2.27 -4.04 5.00
C LEU A 71 -2.75 -3.14 3.85
N ASP A 72 -3.93 -2.54 3.94
CA ASP A 72 -4.47 -1.62 2.93
C ASP A 72 -3.54 -0.43 2.69
N GLY A 73 -3.07 0.24 3.75
CA GLY A 73 -2.09 1.33 3.68
C GLY A 73 -0.78 0.85 3.05
N ARG A 74 -0.28 -0.34 3.43
CA ARG A 74 0.93 -0.92 2.82
C ARG A 74 0.77 -1.21 1.32
N ARG A 75 -0.39 -1.69 0.88
CA ARG A 75 -0.70 -1.93 -0.53
C ARG A 75 -0.76 -0.62 -1.29
N LEU A 76 -1.47 0.37 -0.76
CA LEU A 76 -1.59 1.71 -1.34
C LEU A 76 -0.22 2.38 -1.51
N PHE A 77 0.61 2.34 -0.46
CA PHE A 77 1.99 2.81 -0.50
C PHE A 77 2.79 2.12 -1.59
N SER A 78 2.74 0.79 -1.66
CA SER A 78 3.48 0.02 -2.66
C SER A 78 3.02 0.34 -4.09
N ARG A 79 1.71 0.54 -4.30
CA ARG A 79 1.15 0.99 -5.59
C ARG A 79 1.70 2.36 -5.99
N ARG A 80 1.68 3.33 -5.08
CA ARG A 80 2.21 4.70 -5.33
C ARG A 80 3.70 4.67 -5.66
N VAL A 81 4.49 3.86 -4.96
CA VAL A 81 5.93 3.70 -5.23
C VAL A 81 6.17 3.09 -6.61
N LEU A 82 5.37 2.09 -7.01
CA LEU A 82 5.47 1.50 -8.35
C LEU A 82 5.11 2.54 -9.44
N LEU A 83 4.07 3.34 -9.22
CA LEU A 83 3.70 4.43 -10.14
C LEU A 83 4.81 5.46 -10.29
N TYR A 84 5.45 5.87 -9.19
CA TYR A 84 6.58 6.77 -9.23
C TYR A 84 7.69 6.23 -10.14
N LYS A 85 8.05 4.95 -9.99
CA LYS A 85 9.07 4.30 -10.82
C LYS A 85 8.70 4.28 -12.31
N PHE A 86 7.44 4.00 -12.65
CA PHE A 86 6.99 4.06 -14.05
C PHE A 86 7.09 5.47 -14.64
N LEU A 87 6.88 6.50 -13.83
CA LEU A 87 6.89 7.89 -14.27
C LEU A 87 8.29 8.51 -14.39
N HIS A 88 9.28 7.95 -13.71
CA HIS A 88 10.66 8.46 -13.67
C HIS A 88 11.65 7.51 -14.36
N SER A 89 11.17 6.69 -15.30
CA SER A 89 11.98 5.86 -16.20
C SER A 89 12.72 4.67 -15.56
N ASP A 90 12.55 4.42 -14.26
CA ASP A 90 13.14 3.27 -13.57
C ASP A 90 12.51 1.91 -13.97
N CYS A 91 11.43 1.92 -14.76
CA CYS A 91 10.76 0.71 -15.21
C CYS A 91 10.03 0.94 -16.55
N PRO A 92 10.29 0.13 -17.60
CA PRO A 92 9.65 0.30 -18.90
C PRO A 92 8.16 -0.10 -18.81
N ILE A 93 7.28 0.79 -19.27
CA ILE A 93 5.86 0.49 -19.51
C ILE A 93 5.55 0.71 -20.99
N PRO A 94 4.63 -0.08 -21.58
CA PRO A 94 4.21 0.17 -22.94
C PRO A 94 3.61 1.58 -23.07
N GLU A 95 3.85 2.20 -24.23
CA GLU A 95 3.37 3.55 -24.49
C GLU A 95 1.85 3.65 -24.34
N GLY A 96 1.39 4.80 -23.83
CA GLY A 96 -0.03 5.08 -23.68
C GLY A 96 -0.72 4.48 -22.46
N TYR A 97 -0.06 3.64 -21.65
CA TYR A 97 -0.63 3.14 -20.39
C TYR A 97 -0.82 4.26 -19.35
N LEU A 98 0.19 5.13 -19.21
CA LEU A 98 0.12 6.35 -18.40
C LEU A 98 0.33 7.55 -19.33
N ARG A 99 -0.59 8.52 -19.29
CA ARG A 99 -0.51 9.75 -20.08
C ARG A 99 -0.45 10.95 -19.15
N ARG A 100 0.53 11.82 -19.34
CA ARG A 100 0.61 13.11 -18.64
C ARG A 100 -0.46 14.06 -19.19
N SER A 101 -1.03 14.89 -18.32
CA SER A 101 -1.98 15.90 -18.76
C SER A 101 -1.27 16.98 -19.58
N ARG A 102 -1.90 17.37 -20.69
CA ARG A 102 -1.39 18.49 -21.50
C ARG A 102 -1.44 19.84 -20.78
N ARG A 103 -2.33 20.00 -19.79
CA ARG A 103 -2.51 21.25 -19.04
C ARG A 103 -1.55 21.37 -17.85
N ASP A 104 -1.25 20.25 -17.20
CA ASP A 104 -0.36 20.17 -16.04
C ASP A 104 0.52 18.91 -16.16
N PRO A 105 1.81 19.06 -16.52
CA PRO A 105 2.75 17.94 -16.66
C PRO A 105 2.94 17.12 -15.38
N LEU A 106 2.62 17.69 -14.21
CA LEU A 106 2.71 16.97 -12.94
C LEU A 106 1.52 16.02 -12.74
N ARG A 107 0.44 16.15 -13.52
CA ARG A 107 -0.76 15.32 -13.40
C ARG A 107 -0.83 14.26 -14.49
N LEU A 108 -1.58 13.21 -14.19
CA LEU A 108 -1.95 12.18 -15.15
C LEU A 108 -3.38 12.40 -15.65
N GLU A 109 -3.62 12.06 -16.91
CA GLU A 109 -4.95 12.07 -17.52
C GLU A 109 -5.77 10.88 -17.02
N GLN A 110 -6.98 11.15 -16.53
CA GLN A 110 -7.90 10.12 -16.06
C GLN A 110 -8.37 9.27 -17.25
N ARG A 111 -8.32 7.95 -17.09
CA ARG A 111 -8.87 6.99 -18.05
C ARG A 111 -10.17 6.41 -17.50
N LEU A 112 -11.10 6.12 -18.39
CA LEU A 112 -12.35 5.43 -18.06
C LEU A 112 -12.21 3.94 -18.36
N ALA A 113 -12.87 3.13 -17.54
CA ALA A 113 -13.00 1.71 -17.73
C ALA A 113 -14.48 1.34 -17.78
N SER A 114 -14.83 0.41 -18.67
CA SER A 114 -16.21 -0.06 -18.85
C SER A 114 -16.61 -1.15 -17.86
N THR A 115 -15.63 -1.80 -17.20
CA THR A 115 -15.88 -2.88 -16.26
C THR A 115 -15.31 -2.56 -14.89
N THR A 116 -15.96 -3.08 -13.84
CA THR A 116 -15.48 -2.99 -12.46
C THR A 116 -14.09 -3.58 -12.32
N SER A 117 -13.80 -4.73 -12.94
CA SER A 117 -12.47 -5.33 -12.86
C SER A 117 -11.38 -4.40 -13.41
N ALA A 118 -11.64 -3.77 -14.56
CA ALA A 118 -10.70 -2.83 -15.18
C ALA A 118 -10.57 -1.52 -14.37
N SER A 119 -11.65 -1.03 -13.75
CA SER A 119 -11.60 0.23 -12.97
C SER A 119 -10.66 0.15 -11.77
N TYR A 120 -10.49 -1.03 -11.17
CA TYR A 120 -9.56 -1.28 -10.06
C TYR A 120 -8.16 -1.72 -10.50
N SER A 121 -7.91 -1.82 -11.82
CA SER A 121 -6.56 -2.05 -12.34
C SER A 121 -5.63 -0.88 -12.01
N LEU A 122 -4.34 -1.17 -11.85
CA LEU A 122 -3.34 -0.15 -11.50
C LEU A 122 -3.36 1.05 -12.44
N PHE A 123 -3.42 0.83 -13.75
CA PHE A 123 -3.29 1.91 -14.74
C PHE A 123 -4.54 2.80 -14.83
N ILE A 124 -5.72 2.26 -14.54
CA ILE A 124 -6.96 3.07 -14.50
C ILE A 124 -7.04 3.89 -13.22
N GLN A 125 -6.58 3.33 -12.08
CA GLN A 125 -6.50 4.06 -10.82
C GLN A 125 -5.29 4.99 -10.71
N ALA A 126 -4.25 4.78 -11.52
CA ALA A 126 -3.01 5.53 -11.44
C ALA A 126 -3.20 7.04 -11.42
N PRO A 127 -4.06 7.64 -12.27
CA PRO A 127 -4.27 9.08 -12.25
C PRO A 127 -4.90 9.57 -10.95
N GLU A 128 -5.88 8.86 -10.40
CA GLU A 128 -6.48 9.19 -9.10
C GLU A 128 -5.45 9.09 -7.96
N LEU A 129 -4.70 7.98 -7.93
CA LEU A 129 -3.67 7.72 -6.92
C LEU A 129 -2.53 8.75 -6.97
N TRP A 130 -2.18 9.24 -8.15
CA TRP A 130 -1.10 10.21 -8.36
C TRP A 130 -1.58 11.66 -8.17
N ASN A 131 -2.76 11.99 -8.69
CA ASN A 131 -3.31 13.34 -8.62
C ASN A 131 -3.79 13.71 -7.21
N SER A 132 -4.11 12.71 -6.37
CA SER A 132 -4.41 12.91 -4.94
C SER A 132 -3.18 13.21 -4.07
N LEU A 133 -1.96 12.99 -4.59
CA LEU A 133 -0.74 13.30 -3.85
C LEU A 133 -0.50 14.81 -3.71
N PRO A 134 0.13 15.26 -2.60
CA PRO A 134 0.60 16.63 -2.51
C PRO A 134 1.66 16.94 -3.57
N VAL A 135 1.75 18.21 -3.97
CA VAL A 135 2.65 18.66 -5.05
C VAL A 135 4.11 18.32 -4.72
N GLY A 136 4.53 18.43 -3.45
CA GLY A 136 5.88 18.06 -3.01
C GLY A 136 6.22 16.60 -3.33
N ALA A 137 5.32 15.66 -3.03
CA ALA A 137 5.52 14.24 -3.34
C ALA A 137 5.62 13.99 -4.85
N ARG A 138 4.84 14.70 -5.67
CA ARG A 138 4.92 14.56 -7.14
C ARG A 138 6.19 15.12 -7.76
N ARG A 139 6.87 16.05 -7.06
CA ARG A 139 8.12 16.68 -7.49
C ARG A 139 9.37 15.99 -6.93
N ALA A 140 9.20 14.94 -6.12
CA ALA A 140 10.30 14.21 -5.53
C ALA A 140 11.28 13.74 -6.60
N GLN A 141 12.58 13.98 -6.39
CA GLN A 141 13.63 13.70 -7.37
C GLN A 141 14.21 12.30 -7.21
N SER A 142 13.90 11.63 -6.11
CA SER A 142 14.33 10.25 -5.85
C SER A 142 13.20 9.39 -5.28
N VAL A 143 13.34 8.07 -5.46
CA VAL A 143 12.45 7.08 -4.85
C VAL A 143 12.49 7.18 -3.31
N GLY A 144 13.63 7.53 -2.71
CA GLY A 144 13.78 7.69 -1.26
C GLY A 144 12.92 8.83 -0.72
N GLU A 145 13.13 10.03 -1.27
CA GLU A 145 12.34 11.22 -0.93
C GLU A 145 10.84 11.00 -1.15
N PHE A 146 10.47 10.35 -2.26
CA PHE A 146 9.09 10.01 -2.54
C PHE A 146 8.48 9.10 -1.45
N LYS A 147 9.22 8.06 -1.04
CA LYS A 147 8.75 7.13 0.01
C LYS A 147 8.50 7.87 1.31
N ASP A 148 9.40 8.75 1.72
CA ASP A 148 9.27 9.49 2.98
C ASP A 148 8.03 10.40 2.94
N LEU A 149 7.83 11.14 1.84
CA LEU A 149 6.69 12.04 1.69
C LEU A 149 5.32 11.31 1.63
N VAL A 150 5.29 10.08 1.13
CA VAL A 150 4.06 9.30 0.98
C VAL A 150 3.76 8.43 2.20
N TRP A 151 4.79 7.96 2.92
CA TRP A 151 4.61 7.07 4.07
C TRP A 151 3.99 7.79 5.28
N TYR A 152 4.35 9.06 5.51
CA TYR A 152 3.91 9.85 6.67
C TYR A 152 2.39 10.14 6.73
N ARG A 153 1.62 9.84 5.67
CA ARG A 153 0.16 10.12 5.64
C ARG A 153 -0.73 8.94 6.03
N ASP A 154 -0.17 7.74 6.22
CA ASP A 154 -0.94 6.50 6.44
C ASP A 154 -0.61 5.81 7.79
N VAL A 155 -0.08 6.55 8.78
CA VAL A 155 0.15 6.11 10.18
C VAL A 155 -0.77 6.85 11.13
#